data_AF-A0A9Q1JXI3-F1
#
_entry.id   AF-A0A9Q1JXI3-F1
#
_cell.length_a   1.000
_cell.length_b   1.000
_cell.length_c   1.000
_cell.angle_alpha   90.00
_cell.angle_beta   90.00
_cell.angle_gamma   90.00
#
_symmetry.space_group_name_H-M   'P 1'
#
loop_
_entity.id
_entity.type
_entity.pdbx_description
1 polymer ?
#
loop_
_entity_poly.entity_id
_entity_poly.type
_entity_poly.pdbx_seq_one_letter_code
_entity_poly.pdbx_strand_id
1 'polypeptide(L)'
;MYAAECDEKDDQTRGVTMKAKSAMHPLISIGSLTNNGKDQGSSNGIDQDHDHVIYFGHGVTPKDVRGPQPSKVNLMTEIREKNQQINSLTSRVDALESNHQKKIKEMKTAHEVQMAEMKESHQQGMAKVEDAHHNNMATVGDKLELLTKLVLHQRPHEMQSSES
;
A
#
# COMPACT_ATOMS: atom_id res chain seq x y z
N MET A 1 21.84 5.13 43.71
CA MET A 1 22.61 6.23 43.08
C MET A 1 22.25 6.18 41.60
N TYR A 2 21.29 6.97 41.13
CA TYR A 2 21.45 8.31 40.51
C TYR A 2 22.55 8.30 39.43
N ALA A 3 22.34 8.73 38.17
CA ALA A 3 21.47 9.80 37.72
C ALA A 3 20.91 9.56 36.31
N ALA A 4 19.72 10.12 36.09
CA ALA A 4 19.21 10.52 34.80
C ALA A 4 19.89 11.83 34.40
N GLU A 5 20.21 11.99 33.11
CA GLU A 5 20.39 13.31 32.50
C GLU A 5 19.52 13.35 31.25
N CYS A 6 18.42 14.09 31.40
CA CYS A 6 17.69 14.70 30.32
C CYS A 6 18.59 15.74 29.66
N ASP A 7 18.53 15.88 28.34
CA ASP A 7 18.77 17.19 27.76
C ASP A 7 17.75 17.48 26.66
N GLU A 8 17.21 18.67 26.81
CA GLU A 8 15.98 19.22 26.27
C GLU A 8 16.33 20.09 25.07
N LYS A 9 15.72 19.82 23.91
CA LYS A 9 15.72 20.75 22.78
C LYS A 9 14.32 20.80 22.18
N ASP A 10 13.62 21.85 22.59
CA ASP A 10 12.33 22.30 22.09
C ASP A 10 12.33 22.55 20.57
N ASP A 11 11.38 21.89 19.93
CA ASP A 11 10.28 22.47 19.15
C ASP A 11 10.57 23.68 18.24
N GLN A 12 10.69 23.40 16.94
CA GLN A 12 10.22 24.32 15.90
C GLN A 12 10.03 23.62 14.54
N THR A 13 8.98 22.80 14.39
CA THR A 13 8.35 22.61 13.07
C THR A 13 6.83 22.51 13.20
N ARG A 14 6.25 23.71 13.33
CA ARG A 14 4.82 23.98 13.27
C ARG A 14 4.28 23.56 11.89
N GLY A 15 3.52 22.47 11.87
CA GLY A 15 2.32 22.28 11.07
C GLY A 15 2.46 22.23 9.54
N VAL A 16 2.59 21.00 9.00
CA VAL A 16 1.85 20.59 7.80
C VAL A 16 1.42 19.13 7.97
N THR A 17 0.28 18.89 8.59
CA THR A 17 -0.42 17.59 8.48
C THR A 17 -1.04 17.51 7.09
N MET A 18 -0.31 16.92 6.13
CA MET A 18 -0.96 16.47 4.91
C MET A 18 -1.89 15.32 5.27
N LYS A 19 -3.20 15.62 5.27
CA LYS A 19 -4.28 14.65 5.34
C LYS A 19 -4.06 13.58 4.27
N ALA A 20 -3.59 12.40 4.69
CA ALA A 20 -3.77 11.20 3.91
C ALA A 20 -5.29 10.97 3.78
N LYS A 21 -5.84 11.18 2.58
CA LYS A 21 -7.19 10.73 2.23
C LYS A 21 -7.15 9.20 2.23
N SER A 22 -7.39 8.61 3.39
CA SER A 22 -7.81 7.22 3.51
C SER A 22 -9.15 7.11 2.79
N ALA A 23 -9.15 6.47 1.63
CA ALA A 23 -10.37 6.05 0.98
C ALA A 23 -11.02 4.99 1.87
N MET A 24 -11.96 5.42 2.71
CA MET A 24 -12.85 4.51 3.43
C MET A 24 -13.64 3.71 2.40
N HIS A 25 -13.29 2.45 2.23
CA HIS A 25 -14.21 1.47 1.65
C HIS A 25 -15.40 1.35 2.61
N PRO A 26 -16.65 1.51 2.16
CA PRO A 26 -17.79 1.18 2.99
C PRO A 26 -17.81 -0.33 3.21
N LEU A 27 -17.48 -0.77 4.42
CA LEU A 27 -17.82 -2.11 4.89
C LEU A 27 -19.34 -2.16 5.00
N ILE A 28 -19.98 -2.90 4.10
CA ILE A 28 -21.39 -3.24 4.20
C ILE A 28 -21.51 -4.19 5.40
N SER A 29 -21.89 -3.64 6.55
CA SER A 29 -22.27 -4.41 7.72
C SER A 29 -23.65 -5.00 7.45
N ILE A 30 -23.70 -6.28 7.07
CA ILE A 30 -24.96 -7.02 7.02
C ILE A 30 -25.30 -7.38 8.47
N GLY A 31 -26.12 -6.52 9.08
CA GLY A 31 -26.66 -6.75 10.41
C GLY A 31 -27.39 -8.08 10.46
N SER A 32 -26.85 -9.01 11.24
CA SER A 32 -27.53 -10.21 11.69
C SER A 32 -28.69 -9.80 12.61
N LEU A 33 -29.91 -9.82 12.08
CA LEU A 33 -31.14 -9.67 12.86
C LEU A 33 -31.79 -11.03 13.06
N THR A 34 -31.28 -11.76 14.06
CA THR A 34 -32.16 -12.60 14.87
C THR A 34 -32.87 -11.67 15.84
N ASN A 35 -34.21 -11.64 15.83
CA ASN A 35 -35.01 -11.88 17.03
C ASN A 35 -36.51 -11.71 16.78
N ASN A 36 -37.22 -12.72 17.25
CA ASN A 36 -38.66 -12.77 17.42
C ASN A 36 -39.12 -11.60 18.31
N GLY A 37 -40.10 -10.82 17.86
CA GLY A 37 -40.67 -9.71 18.61
C GLY A 37 -42.08 -9.40 18.12
N LYS A 38 -43.04 -10.02 18.77
CA LYS A 38 -44.48 -9.75 18.70
C LYS A 38 -44.74 -8.49 19.53
N ASP A 39 -45.22 -7.39 18.94
CA ASP A 39 -46.45 -6.71 19.37
C ASP A 39 -46.81 -5.45 18.56
N GLN A 40 -48.09 -5.13 18.67
CA GLN A 40 -48.89 -4.10 18.03
C GLN A 40 -48.45 -2.65 18.32
N GLY A 41 -48.83 -1.73 17.42
CA GLY A 41 -48.96 -0.31 17.77
C GLY A 41 -49.03 0.63 16.58
N SER A 42 -50.25 1.02 16.19
CA SER A 42 -50.53 2.11 15.25
C SER A 42 -49.96 3.45 15.70
N SER A 43 -49.42 4.23 14.75
CA SER A 43 -49.67 5.68 14.72
C SER A 43 -49.44 6.24 13.33
N ASN A 44 -50.44 7.00 12.87
CA ASN A 44 -50.53 7.67 11.58
C ASN A 44 -49.42 8.71 11.40
N GLY A 45 -48.61 8.54 10.36
CA GLY A 45 -47.76 9.58 9.78
C GLY A 45 -48.00 9.57 8.27
N ILE A 46 -48.80 10.52 7.79
CA ILE A 46 -49.00 10.76 6.36
C ILE A 46 -47.77 11.52 5.89
N ASP A 47 -46.76 10.81 5.40
CA ASP A 47 -45.81 11.33 4.43
C ASP A 47 -46.12 10.63 3.10
N GLN A 48 -46.82 11.37 2.24
CA GLN A 48 -47.12 10.97 0.89
C GLN A 48 -45.85 11.09 0.04
N ASP A 49 -45.15 9.98 -0.13
CA ASP A 49 -44.22 9.81 -1.25
C ASP A 49 -44.71 8.61 -2.08
N HIS A 50 -45.53 8.94 -3.07
CA HIS A 50 -46.03 8.12 -4.17
C HIS A 50 -46.05 6.60 -3.93
N ASP A 51 -46.94 6.19 -3.04
CA ASP A 51 -47.57 4.88 -3.06
C ASP A 51 -48.19 4.67 -4.45
N HIS A 52 -47.46 3.98 -5.34
CA HIS A 52 -48.06 3.30 -6.47
C HIS A 52 -48.96 2.19 -5.90
N VAL A 53 -50.13 2.58 -5.37
CA VAL A 53 -51.21 1.65 -5.08
C VAL A 53 -51.61 1.08 -6.43
N ILE A 54 -51.12 -0.13 -6.72
CA ILE A 54 -51.61 -0.91 -7.85
C ILE A 54 -53.05 -1.27 -7.52
N TYR A 55 -53.97 -0.40 -7.95
CA TYR A 55 -55.39 -0.66 -7.91
C TYR A 55 -55.68 -1.73 -8.94
N PHE A 56 -55.74 -2.98 -8.50
CA PHE A 56 -56.40 -4.01 -9.28
C PHE A 56 -57.90 -3.64 -9.28
N GLY A 57 -58.48 -3.49 -10.48
CA GLY A 57 -59.86 -3.02 -10.65
C GLY A 57 -60.86 -3.79 -9.75
N HIS A 58 -62.00 -3.16 -9.44
CA HIS A 58 -63.04 -3.74 -8.59
C HIS A 58 -63.33 -5.20 -8.98
N GLY A 59 -62.99 -6.13 -8.08
CA GLY A 59 -63.20 -7.57 -8.27
C GLY A 59 -61.95 -8.41 -8.54
N VAL A 60 -60.78 -7.80 -8.74
CA VAL A 60 -59.51 -8.53 -8.88
C VAL A 60 -58.86 -8.68 -7.50
N THR A 61 -58.83 -9.91 -6.99
CA THR A 61 -58.17 -10.26 -5.74
C THR A 61 -56.67 -10.52 -5.99
N PRO A 62 -55.81 -10.44 -4.96
CA PRO A 62 -54.40 -10.81 -5.08
C PRO A 62 -54.16 -12.25 -5.59
N LYS A 63 -55.18 -13.12 -5.53
CA LYS A 63 -55.14 -14.47 -6.06
C LYS A 63 -55.28 -14.49 -7.59
N ASP A 64 -55.94 -13.50 -8.17
CA ASP A 64 -56.21 -13.35 -9.61
C ASP A 64 -55.00 -12.79 -10.37
N VAL A 65 -54.05 -12.18 -9.65
CA VAL A 65 -52.76 -11.71 -10.19
C VAL A 65 -51.58 -12.62 -9.85
N ARG A 66 -51.81 -13.64 -9.02
CA ARG A 66 -50.78 -14.62 -8.71
C ARG A 66 -50.76 -15.66 -9.83
N GLY A 67 -49.70 -15.65 -10.62
CA GLY A 67 -49.45 -16.71 -11.60
C GLY A 67 -49.51 -18.10 -10.96
N PRO A 68 -49.62 -19.17 -11.76
CA PRO A 68 -49.73 -20.53 -11.26
C PRO A 68 -48.62 -20.83 -10.24
N GLN A 69 -49.01 -21.34 -9.07
CA GLN A 69 -48.06 -21.67 -8.02
C GLN A 69 -47.10 -22.75 -8.54
N PRO A 70 -45.77 -22.54 -8.47
CA PRO A 70 -44.82 -23.53 -8.95
C PRO A 70 -44.98 -24.83 -8.17
N SER A 71 -44.90 -25.95 -8.89
CA SER A 71 -45.00 -27.27 -8.28
C SER A 71 -43.81 -27.53 -7.37
N LYS A 72 -44.01 -28.42 -6.38
CA LYS A 72 -42.91 -28.89 -5.52
C LYS A 72 -41.74 -29.47 -6.33
N VAL A 73 -42.03 -30.13 -7.44
CA VAL A 73 -41.01 -30.70 -8.33
C VAL A 73 -40.21 -29.60 -9.02
N ASN A 74 -40.88 -28.56 -9.53
CA ASN A 74 -40.22 -27.42 -10.17
C ASN A 74 -39.26 -26.73 -9.19
N LEU A 75 -39.73 -26.47 -7.96
CA LEU A 75 -38.91 -25.87 -6.91
C LEU A 75 -37.67 -26.71 -6.58
N MET A 76 -37.83 -28.04 -6.45
CA MET A 76 -36.71 -28.93 -6.15
C MET A 76 -35.68 -28.99 -7.27
N THR A 77 -36.12 -28.95 -8.53
CA THR A 77 -35.24 -28.90 -9.70
C THR A 77 -34.46 -27.58 -9.73
N GLU A 78 -35.15 -26.45 -9.54
CA GLU A 78 -34.51 -25.14 -9.49
C GLU A 78 -33.49 -25.04 -8.35
N ILE A 79 -33.82 -25.53 -7.15
CA ILE A 79 -32.89 -25.59 -6.01
C ILE A 79 -31.63 -26.38 -6.39
N ARG A 80 -31.78 -27.52 -7.04
CA ARG A 80 -30.64 -28.35 -7.45
C ARG A 80 -29.74 -27.63 -8.46
N GLU A 81 -30.34 -27.02 -9.47
CA GLU A 81 -29.61 -26.27 -10.50
C GLU A 81 -28.89 -25.06 -9.90
N LYS A 82 -29.56 -24.31 -9.02
CA LYS A 82 -28.94 -23.18 -8.31
C LYS A 82 -27.78 -23.64 -7.43
N ASN A 83 -27.91 -24.77 -6.74
CA ASN A 83 -26.81 -25.33 -5.95
C ASN A 83 -25.61 -25.74 -6.82
N GLN A 84 -25.84 -26.28 -8.02
CA GLN A 84 -24.76 -26.58 -8.97
C GLN A 84 -24.07 -25.29 -9.45
N GLN A 85 -24.85 -24.25 -9.75
CA GLN A 85 -24.32 -22.94 -10.14
C GLN A 85 -23.49 -22.32 -9.00
N ILE A 86 -23.99 -22.36 -7.76
CA ILE A 86 -23.28 -21.89 -6.57
C ILE A 86 -21.93 -22.59 -6.46
N ASN A 87 -21.91 -23.93 -6.51
CA ASN A 87 -20.66 -24.68 -6.41
C ASN A 87 -19.67 -24.31 -7.53
N SER A 88 -20.15 -24.18 -8.76
CA SER A 88 -19.31 -23.76 -9.89
C SER A 88 -18.75 -22.35 -9.70
N LEU A 89 -19.55 -21.41 -9.23
CA LEU A 89 -19.13 -20.04 -8.96
C LEU A 89 -18.12 -19.98 -7.80
N THR A 90 -18.38 -20.72 -6.72
CA THR A 90 -17.44 -20.82 -5.58
C THR A 90 -16.07 -21.31 -6.06
N SER A 91 -16.00 -22.41 -6.81
CA SER A 91 -14.72 -22.91 -7.33
C SER A 91 -14.00 -21.91 -8.24
N ARG A 92 -14.74 -21.11 -9.03
CA ARG A 92 -14.17 -20.05 -9.87
C ARG A 92 -13.62 -18.90 -9.04
N VAL A 93 -14.33 -18.51 -7.98
CA VAL A 93 -13.87 -17.47 -7.05
C VAL A 93 -12.60 -17.93 -6.35
N ASP A 94 -12.55 -19.16 -5.85
CA ASP A 94 -11.35 -19.71 -5.19
C ASP A 94 -10.14 -19.73 -6.14
N ALA A 95 -10.35 -20.13 -7.41
CA ALA A 95 -9.30 -20.13 -8.42
C ALA A 95 -8.79 -18.72 -8.75
N LEU A 96 -9.70 -17.74 -8.84
CA LEU A 96 -9.36 -16.34 -9.07
C LEU A 96 -8.61 -15.74 -7.89
N GLU A 97 -9.04 -16.02 -6.67
CA GLU A 97 -8.37 -15.54 -5.46
C GLU A 97 -6.95 -16.10 -5.37
N SER A 98 -6.79 -17.41 -5.59
CA SER A 98 -5.47 -18.07 -5.63
C SER A 98 -4.56 -17.47 -6.70
N ASN A 99 -5.07 -17.25 -7.92
CA ASN A 99 -4.32 -16.63 -9.00
C ASN A 99 -3.89 -15.19 -8.64
N HIS A 100 -4.81 -14.40 -8.11
CA HIS A 100 -4.53 -13.02 -7.72
C HIS A 100 -3.48 -12.93 -6.62
N GLN A 101 -3.60 -13.76 -5.58
CA GLN A 101 -2.60 -13.86 -4.51
C GLN A 101 -1.23 -14.27 -5.06
N LYS A 102 -1.19 -15.24 -5.98
CA LYS A 102 0.05 -15.64 -6.65
C LYS A 102 0.67 -14.47 -7.43
N LYS A 103 -0.14 -13.73 -8.19
CA LYS A 103 0.34 -12.60 -9.00
C LYS A 103 0.89 -11.46 -8.14
N ILE A 104 0.25 -11.17 -7.00
CA ILE A 104 0.75 -10.20 -6.02
C ILE A 104 2.12 -10.63 -5.49
N LYS A 105 2.28 -11.91 -5.11
CA LYS A 105 3.55 -12.42 -4.59
C LYS A 105 4.66 -12.30 -5.63
N GLU A 106 4.40 -12.71 -6.88
CA GLU A 106 5.37 -12.59 -7.98
C GLU A 106 5.79 -11.15 -8.22
N MET A 107 4.83 -10.22 -8.25
CA MET A 107 5.11 -8.79 -8.46
C MET A 107 5.94 -8.21 -7.32
N LYS A 108 5.63 -8.57 -6.08
CA LYS A 108 6.39 -8.14 -4.90
C LYS A 108 7.84 -8.63 -4.97
N THR A 109 8.05 -9.91 -5.26
CA THR A 109 9.40 -10.47 -5.38
C THR A 109 10.17 -9.83 -6.54
N ALA A 110 9.55 -9.62 -7.70
CA ALA A 110 10.20 -8.95 -8.83
C ALA A 110 10.62 -7.51 -8.48
N HIS A 111 9.77 -6.78 -7.76
CA HIS A 111 10.09 -5.43 -7.31
C HIS A 111 11.23 -5.41 -6.29
N GLU A 112 11.24 -6.34 -5.33
CA GLU A 112 12.31 -6.49 -4.35
C GLU A 112 13.66 -6.77 -5.02
N VAL A 113 13.69 -7.66 -6.01
CA VAL A 113 14.89 -7.95 -6.82
C VAL A 113 15.37 -6.69 -7.56
N GLN A 114 14.47 -5.99 -8.23
CA GLN A 114 14.82 -4.75 -8.96
C GLN A 114 15.41 -3.68 -8.03
N MET A 115 14.86 -3.53 -6.83
CA MET A 115 15.39 -2.58 -5.84
C MET A 115 16.76 -3.00 -5.32
N ALA A 116 16.99 -4.30 -5.13
CA ALA A 116 18.30 -4.83 -4.74
C ALA A 116 19.36 -4.60 -5.82
N GLU A 117 19.04 -4.91 -7.08
CA GLU A 117 19.93 -4.68 -8.23
C GLU A 117 20.27 -3.20 -8.40
N MET A 118 19.28 -2.31 -8.28
CA MET A 118 19.49 -0.87 -8.36
C MET A 118 20.42 -0.37 -7.24
N LYS A 119 20.21 -0.86 -6.01
CA LYS A 119 21.05 -0.51 -4.87
C LYS A 119 22.49 -1.00 -5.05
N GLU A 120 22.66 -2.22 -5.53
CA GLU A 120 23.99 -2.80 -5.79
C GLU A 120 24.72 -2.01 -6.89
N SER A 121 24.05 -1.75 -8.01
CA SER A 121 24.60 -0.95 -9.11
C SER A 121 25.05 0.45 -8.64
N HIS A 122 24.23 1.10 -7.81
CA HIS A 122 24.59 2.39 -7.23
C HIS A 122 25.82 2.29 -6.31
N GLN A 123 25.87 1.29 -5.43
CA GLN A 123 27.02 1.06 -4.55
C GLN A 123 28.31 0.79 -5.33
N GLN A 124 28.25 -0.03 -6.38
CA GLN A 124 29.38 -0.27 -7.27
C GLN A 124 29.83 1.01 -7.98
N GLY A 125 28.89 1.86 -8.39
CA GLY A 125 29.18 3.18 -8.97
C GLY A 125 29.93 4.07 -7.99
N MET A 126 29.49 4.14 -6.74
CA MET A 126 30.15 4.94 -5.69
C MET A 126 31.55 4.42 -5.38
N ALA A 127 31.73 3.10 -5.24
CA ALA A 127 33.04 2.50 -5.00
C ALA A 127 34.06 2.85 -6.11
N LYS A 128 33.63 2.79 -7.38
CA LYS A 128 34.50 3.19 -8.52
C LYS A 128 34.91 4.66 -8.48
N VAL A 129 33.99 5.55 -8.07
CA VAL A 129 34.28 6.97 -7.92
C VAL A 129 35.28 7.19 -6.79
N GLU A 130 35.11 6.49 -5.67
CA GLU A 130 36.05 6.52 -4.54
C GLU A 130 37.43 6.03 -4.97
N ASP A 131 37.53 4.89 -5.65
CA ASP A 131 38.81 4.37 -6.17
C ASP A 131 39.51 5.36 -7.10
N ALA A 132 38.76 5.96 -8.03
CA ALA A 132 39.29 6.98 -8.93
C ALA A 132 39.80 8.21 -8.17
N HIS A 133 39.07 8.64 -7.14
CA HIS A 133 39.48 9.77 -6.29
C HIS A 133 40.76 9.45 -5.52
N HIS A 134 40.86 8.27 -4.90
CA HIS A 134 42.07 7.85 -4.19
C HIS A 134 43.29 7.81 -5.12
N ASN A 135 43.16 7.26 -6.32
CA ASN A 135 44.24 7.21 -7.31
C ASN A 135 44.70 8.61 -7.75
N ASN A 136 43.75 9.54 -7.96
CA ASN A 136 44.07 10.92 -8.28
C ASN A 136 44.81 11.62 -7.14
N MET A 137 44.36 11.43 -5.90
CA MET A 137 45.00 12.01 -4.72
C MET A 137 46.42 11.45 -4.48
N ALA A 138 46.63 10.15 -4.71
CA ALA A 138 47.97 9.55 -4.66
C ALA A 138 48.91 10.21 -5.68
N THR A 139 48.45 10.37 -6.93
CA THR A 139 49.23 11.02 -8.00
C THR A 139 49.58 12.48 -7.66
N VAL A 140 48.65 13.23 -7.06
CA VAL A 140 48.90 14.59 -6.60
C VAL A 140 49.93 14.61 -5.48
N GLY A 141 49.85 13.67 -4.54
CA GLY A 141 50.83 13.47 -3.48
C GLY A 141 52.24 13.25 -4.02
N ASP A 142 52.40 12.31 -4.96
CA ASP A 142 53.69 12.01 -5.58
C ASP A 142 54.30 13.24 -6.27
N LYS A 143 53.48 14.00 -7.02
CA LYS A 143 53.92 15.24 -7.68
C LYS A 143 54.35 16.31 -6.68
N LEU A 144 53.62 16.45 -5.57
CA LEU A 144 53.94 17.42 -4.53
C LEU A 144 55.25 17.06 -3.79
N GLU A 145 55.49 15.77 -3.57
CA GLU A 145 56.74 15.28 -2.99
C GLU A 145 57.93 15.57 -3.91
N LEU A 146 57.80 15.32 -5.22
CA LEU A 146 58.82 15.62 -6.22
C LEU A 146 59.16 17.13 -6.24
N LEU A 147 58.14 17.99 -6.24
CA LEU A 147 58.32 19.45 -6.20
C LEU A 147 59.04 19.88 -4.91
N THR A 148 58.68 19.30 -3.77
CA THR A 148 59.33 19.58 -2.49
C THR A 148 60.81 19.20 -2.53
N LYS A 149 61.14 18.01 -3.05
CA LYS A 149 62.53 17.57 -3.26
C LYS A 149 63.30 18.53 -4.15
N LEU A 150 62.73 18.98 -5.27
CA LEU A 150 63.38 19.91 -6.19
C LEU A 150 63.69 21.26 -5.53
N VAL A 151 62.72 21.83 -4.82
CA VAL A 151 62.88 23.12 -4.11
C VAL A 151 63.94 23.01 -3.01
N LEU A 152 63.99 21.90 -2.26
CA LEU A 152 65.02 21.70 -1.24
C LEU A 152 66.43 21.61 -1.83
N HIS A 153 66.60 21.00 -3.00
CA HIS A 153 67.91 20.89 -3.68
C HIS A 153 68.34 22.19 -4.40
N GLN A 154 67.42 23.11 -4.69
CA GLN A 154 67.70 24.41 -5.31
C GLN A 154 68.05 25.52 -4.31
N ARG A 155 68.03 25.25 -3.00
CA ARG A 155 68.57 26.21 -2.02
C ARG A 155 70.10 26.23 -2.12
N PRO A 156 70.73 27.35 -2.53
CA PRO A 156 72.18 27.47 -2.47
C PRO A 156 72.62 27.39 -1.00
N HIS A 157 73.72 26.68 -0.75
CA HIS A 157 74.45 26.75 0.52
C HIS A 157 75.07 28.15 0.67
N GLU A 158 74.26 29.15 0.97
CA GLU A 158 74.76 30.47 1.41
C GLU A 158 75.17 30.39 2.87
N MET A 159 76.23 29.64 3.18
CA MET A 159 77.01 29.83 4.40
C MET A 159 78.35 29.14 4.19
N GLN A 160 79.36 29.92 3.80
CA GLN A 160 80.71 29.92 4.37
C GLN A 160 81.64 30.76 3.49
N SER A 161 81.67 32.06 3.75
CA SER A 161 82.82 32.90 3.39
C SER A 161 82.86 34.06 4.39
N SER A 162 83.13 33.72 5.64
CA SER A 162 83.54 34.65 6.68
C SER A 162 84.82 34.09 7.29
N GLU A 163 85.96 34.39 6.66
CA GLU A 163 87.30 34.32 7.27
C GLU A 163 88.35 34.92 6.31
N SER A 164 88.63 36.22 6.48
CA SER A 164 89.98 36.84 6.49
C SER A 164 89.86 38.35 6.65
#